data_AF-A0A8C2UW25-F1
#
_entry.id   AF-A0A8C2UW25-F1
#
_cell.length_a   1.000
_cell.length_b   1.000
_cell.length_c   1.000
_cell.angle_alpha   90.00
_cell.angle_beta   90.00
_cell.angle_gamma   90.00
#
_symmetry.space_group_name_H-M   'P 1'
#
loop_
_entity.id
_entity.type
_entity.pdbx_description
1 polymer ?
#
loop_
_entity_poly.entity_id
_entity_poly.type
_entity_poly.pdbx_seq_one_letter_code
_entity_poly.pdbx_strand_id
1 'polypeptide(L)'
;TLMKQHKRVWWQEYRRLNELRCKLESEIKSLLNEEHIGNECLCDLTDFEQELAEQWCTYLKDVIDPIHQLRADLKFRQHHTLQHSYRQTDFNTGAVQEENIHLSEEDHWIYQAVLDQYPGDLTGRRTLYLDMLQRYFPHKSRHDLVEHEKYCDQYHFAREQRRILIKNWSKNRKDFIQKAVLTLLEASATYNMESTLAKDRKKQQDLCADLKAKVFQWRAHQEEVARLEMEISARRREKEEEEEKLWRKKELLKREEKKKQVRKYWVKKEQKWQEMEMRDLQRLEKLKKLMAEQSVKDRERVKYRQALLEKRLMEQKEVALREAHQDGERERRLEALRKQVAVVAEFDPIRMMSDTIASKAKMGIDMEEEFILQKPLFTLHTYNEQQIISDPRLRFEIALREAGLNKTLYAKEILPKINPQKPPRKDMESTVFKI
;
A
#
# COMPACT_ATOMS: atom_id res chain seq x y z
N THR A 1 -3.82 75.10 -47.32
CA THR A 1 -4.70 75.57 -46.22
C THR A 1 -5.08 74.44 -45.26
N LEU A 2 -5.48 73.26 -45.75
CA LEU A 2 -5.85 72.10 -44.94
C LEU A 2 -4.72 71.57 -44.01
N MET A 3 -3.50 71.45 -44.52
CA MET A 3 -2.37 70.85 -43.77
C MET A 3 -1.90 71.69 -42.58
N LYS A 4 -2.08 73.02 -42.64
CA LYS A 4 -1.81 73.94 -41.52
C LYS A 4 -2.90 73.81 -40.44
N GLN A 5 -4.16 73.63 -40.85
CA GLN A 5 -5.28 73.38 -39.93
C GLN A 5 -5.12 72.02 -39.24
N HIS A 6 -4.75 70.97 -39.98
CA HIS A 6 -4.51 69.64 -39.44
C HIS A 6 -3.36 69.61 -38.43
N LYS A 7 -2.24 70.30 -38.73
CA LYS A 7 -1.14 70.47 -37.77
C LYS A 7 -1.58 71.18 -36.49
N ARG A 8 -2.46 72.18 -36.60
CA ARG A 8 -2.96 72.95 -35.45
C ARG A 8 -3.90 72.12 -34.57
N VAL A 9 -4.83 71.39 -35.17
CA VAL A 9 -5.74 70.47 -34.45
C VAL A 9 -4.94 69.35 -33.78
N TRP A 10 -3.97 68.77 -34.50
CA TRP A 10 -3.12 67.72 -33.94
C TRP A 10 -2.24 68.24 -32.80
N TRP A 11 -1.73 69.48 -32.87
CA TRP A 11 -1.01 70.09 -31.76
C TRP A 11 -1.91 70.34 -30.54
N GLN A 12 -3.17 70.73 -30.75
CA GLN A 12 -4.13 70.92 -29.66
C GLN A 12 -4.50 69.59 -29.00
N GLU A 13 -4.76 68.55 -29.79
CA GLU A 13 -5.06 67.21 -29.26
C GLU A 13 -3.83 66.57 -28.61
N TYR A 14 -2.64 66.71 -29.19
CA TYR A 14 -1.40 66.26 -28.57
C TYR A 14 -1.19 66.93 -27.21
N ARG A 15 -1.41 68.24 -27.12
CA ARG A 15 -1.30 68.98 -25.86
C ARG A 15 -2.32 68.49 -24.83
N ARG A 16 -3.59 68.35 -25.24
CA ARG A 16 -4.67 67.86 -24.37
C ARG A 16 -4.39 66.43 -23.86
N LEU A 17 -3.98 65.53 -24.75
CA LEU A 17 -3.64 64.16 -24.40
C LEU A 17 -2.42 64.09 -23.48
N ASN A 18 -1.42 64.94 -23.72
CA ASN A 18 -0.24 65.01 -22.86
C ASN A 18 -0.60 65.54 -21.46
N GLU A 19 -1.45 66.56 -21.37
CA GLU A 19 -1.94 67.08 -20.08
C GLU A 19 -2.78 66.05 -19.32
N LEU A 20 -3.65 65.28 -20.00
CA LEU A 20 -4.41 64.18 -19.40
C LEU A 20 -3.50 63.04 -18.93
N ARG A 21 -2.49 62.68 -19.74
CA ARG A 21 -1.49 61.69 -19.37
C ARG A 21 -0.74 62.11 -18.11
N CYS A 22 -0.23 63.34 -18.07
CA CYS A 22 0.48 63.84 -16.88
C CYS A 22 -0.40 63.83 -15.62
N LYS A 23 -1.70 64.14 -15.75
CA LYS A 23 -2.66 64.07 -14.63
C LYS A 23 -2.86 62.64 -14.14
N LEU A 24 -3.14 61.70 -15.04
CA LEU A 24 -3.30 60.29 -14.70
C LEU A 24 -2.02 59.69 -14.09
N GLU A 25 -0.85 60.01 -14.65
CA GLU A 25 0.44 59.58 -14.09
C GLU A 25 0.65 60.14 -12.68
N SER A 26 0.23 61.38 -12.40
CA SER A 26 0.30 61.95 -11.05
C SER A 26 -0.68 61.31 -10.07
N GLU A 27 -1.88 60.94 -10.51
CA GLU A 27 -2.88 60.22 -9.70
C GLU A 27 -2.43 58.79 -9.39
N ILE A 28 -1.84 58.09 -10.37
CA ILE A 28 -1.27 56.74 -10.17
C ILE A 28 -0.10 56.83 -9.17
N LYS A 29 0.79 57.82 -9.33
CA LYS A 29 1.90 58.04 -8.38
C LYS A 29 1.42 58.42 -6.99
N SER A 30 0.34 59.18 -6.84
CA SER A 30 -0.22 59.46 -5.51
C SER A 30 -0.79 58.19 -4.87
N LEU A 31 -1.48 57.35 -5.63
CA LEU A 31 -2.03 56.07 -5.17
C LEU A 31 -0.94 55.07 -4.76
N LEU A 32 0.19 55.07 -5.46
CA LEU A 32 1.35 54.23 -5.12
C LEU A 32 2.11 54.70 -3.87
N ASN A 33 1.99 55.99 -3.51
CA ASN A 33 2.66 56.59 -2.35
C ASN A 33 1.80 56.57 -1.06
N GLU A 34 0.51 56.22 -1.13
CA GLU A 34 -0.34 56.08 0.05
C GLU A 34 -0.01 54.77 0.81
N GLU A 35 0.64 54.90 1.98
CA GLU A 35 1.23 53.83 2.82
C GLU A 35 0.26 52.74 3.36
N HIS A 36 -0.95 52.56 2.81
CA HIS A 36 -1.99 51.73 3.43
C HIS A 36 -2.58 50.56 2.61
N ILE A 37 -1.94 50.12 1.53
CA ILE A 37 -2.42 48.92 0.80
C ILE A 37 -1.28 47.92 0.59
N GLY A 38 -1.22 46.89 1.46
CA GLY A 38 -0.55 45.61 1.21
C GLY A 38 0.85 45.65 0.57
N ASN A 39 1.88 45.90 1.40
CA ASN A 39 3.28 46.12 1.07
C ASN A 39 4.04 45.04 0.25
N GLU A 40 3.44 43.94 -0.19
CA GLU A 40 4.14 42.95 -1.05
C GLU A 40 3.88 43.22 -2.54
N CYS A 41 2.62 43.45 -2.93
CA CYS A 41 2.24 43.59 -4.34
C CYS A 41 2.69 44.95 -4.94
N LEU A 42 2.86 45.98 -4.10
CA LEU A 42 3.34 47.29 -4.53
C LEU A 42 4.86 47.31 -4.73
N CYS A 43 5.62 46.58 -3.91
CA CYS A 43 7.06 46.44 -4.09
C CYS A 43 7.39 45.75 -5.41
N ASP A 44 6.67 44.66 -5.74
CA ASP A 44 6.82 43.98 -7.03
C ASP A 44 6.56 44.95 -8.20
N LEU A 45 5.54 45.81 -8.11
CA LEU A 45 5.21 46.78 -9.16
C LEU A 45 6.26 47.90 -9.30
N THR A 46 6.81 48.38 -8.18
CA THR A 46 7.91 49.36 -8.22
C THR A 46 9.19 48.75 -8.76
N ASP A 47 9.45 47.48 -8.43
CA ASP A 47 10.59 46.73 -8.96
C ASP A 47 10.46 46.52 -10.47
N PHE A 48 9.26 46.19 -10.97
CA PHE A 48 8.98 46.12 -12.40
C PHE A 48 9.07 47.47 -13.11
N GLU A 49 8.60 48.57 -12.49
CA GLU A 49 8.76 49.92 -13.05
C GLU A 49 10.23 50.29 -13.18
N GLN A 50 11.03 49.97 -12.16
CA GLN A 50 12.46 50.19 -12.18
C GLN A 50 13.16 49.32 -13.23
N GLU A 51 12.83 48.03 -13.33
CA GLU A 51 13.38 47.13 -14.33
C GLU A 51 13.03 47.57 -15.76
N LEU A 52 11.79 48.00 -16.00
CA LEU A 52 11.36 48.56 -17.29
C LEU A 52 12.07 49.87 -17.61
N ALA A 53 12.29 50.74 -16.62
CA ALA A 53 13.04 51.99 -16.81
C ALA A 53 14.51 51.70 -17.13
N GLU A 54 15.12 50.72 -16.47
CA GLU A 54 16.49 50.27 -16.75
C GLU A 54 16.59 49.64 -18.14
N GLN A 55 15.67 48.76 -18.53
CA GLN A 55 15.60 48.19 -19.88
C GLN A 55 15.40 49.28 -20.94
N TRP A 56 14.55 50.28 -20.68
CA TRP A 56 14.37 51.43 -21.56
C TRP A 56 15.63 52.29 -21.69
N CYS A 57 16.33 52.54 -20.58
CA CYS A 57 17.59 53.26 -20.60
C CYS A 57 18.67 52.49 -21.37
N THR A 58 18.69 51.17 -21.23
CA THR A 58 19.63 50.28 -21.93
C THR A 58 19.33 50.25 -23.43
N TYR A 59 18.06 50.08 -23.81
CA TYR A 59 17.61 50.15 -25.19
C TYR A 59 17.91 51.52 -25.82
N LEU A 60 17.65 52.62 -25.10
CA LEU A 60 17.98 53.97 -25.59
C LEU A 60 19.49 54.12 -25.79
N LYS A 61 20.33 53.66 -24.86
CA LYS A 61 21.79 53.65 -25.02
C LYS A 61 22.20 52.80 -26.23
N ASP A 62 21.70 51.58 -26.37
CA ASP A 62 22.03 50.69 -27.48
C ASP A 62 21.59 51.23 -28.85
N VAL A 63 20.56 52.08 -28.92
CA VAL A 63 20.12 52.73 -30.15
C VAL A 63 20.88 54.04 -30.41
N ILE A 64 21.10 54.83 -29.36
CA ILE A 64 21.66 56.19 -29.44
C ILE A 64 23.19 56.15 -29.54
N ASP A 65 23.87 55.29 -28.78
CA ASP A 65 25.33 55.20 -28.74
C ASP A 65 25.93 54.80 -30.09
N PRO A 66 25.40 53.82 -30.86
CA PRO A 66 25.89 53.54 -32.21
C PRO A 66 25.70 54.72 -33.17
N ILE A 67 24.65 55.53 -33.00
CA ILE A 67 24.42 56.73 -33.80
C ILE A 67 25.43 57.82 -33.43
N HIS A 68 25.72 58.01 -32.14
CA HIS A 68 26.76 58.94 -31.68
C HIS A 68 28.16 58.49 -32.09
N GLN A 69 28.44 57.20 -32.04
CA GLN A 69 29.71 56.61 -32.44
C GLN A 69 29.90 56.72 -33.95
N LEU A 70 28.86 56.45 -34.75
CA LEU A 70 28.87 56.70 -36.19
C LEU A 70 29.06 58.19 -36.51
N ARG A 71 28.43 59.09 -35.75
CA ARG A 71 28.64 60.53 -35.88
C ARG A 71 30.07 60.95 -35.51
N ALA A 72 30.64 60.38 -34.46
CA ALA A 72 32.02 60.62 -34.04
C ALA A 72 33.02 60.08 -35.07
N ASP A 73 32.80 58.88 -35.60
CA ASP A 73 33.60 58.28 -36.66
C ASP A 73 33.53 59.08 -37.96
N LEU A 74 32.33 59.56 -38.34
CA LEU A 74 32.16 60.43 -39.50
C LEU A 74 32.88 61.77 -39.30
N LYS A 75 32.78 62.38 -38.11
CA LYS A 75 33.53 63.60 -37.77
C LYS A 75 35.04 63.36 -37.76
N PHE A 76 35.51 62.24 -37.23
CA PHE A 76 36.92 61.86 -37.19
C PHE A 76 37.47 61.66 -38.61
N ARG A 77 36.74 60.91 -39.44
CA ARG A 77 37.10 60.73 -40.86
C ARG A 77 37.08 62.05 -41.62
N GLN A 78 36.08 62.91 -41.35
CA GLN A 78 36.02 64.27 -41.91
C GLN A 78 37.20 65.14 -41.47
N HIS A 79 37.60 65.06 -40.19
CA HIS A 79 38.79 65.74 -39.68
C HIS A 79 40.07 65.22 -40.32
N HIS A 80 40.15 63.92 -40.62
CA HIS A 80 41.29 63.36 -41.35
C HIS A 80 41.31 63.79 -42.82
N THR A 81 40.17 63.82 -43.53
CA THR A 81 40.12 64.38 -44.88
C THR A 81 40.46 65.87 -44.90
N LEU A 82 40.00 66.63 -43.90
CA LEU A 82 40.36 68.04 -43.74
C LEU A 82 41.81 68.22 -43.30
N GLN A 83 42.38 67.39 -42.44
CA GLN A 83 43.81 67.50 -42.07
C GLN A 83 44.73 67.13 -43.24
N HIS A 84 44.31 66.23 -44.14
CA HIS A 84 45.02 65.99 -45.40
C HIS A 84 44.92 67.19 -46.36
N SER A 85 43.80 67.92 -46.38
CA SER A 85 43.68 69.17 -47.15
C SER A 85 44.41 70.35 -46.49
N TYR A 86 44.39 70.44 -45.14
CA TYR A 86 45.04 71.51 -44.37
C TYR A 86 46.56 71.37 -44.32
N ARG A 87 47.09 70.13 -44.25
CA ARG A 87 48.55 69.90 -44.41
C ARG A 87 49.06 70.22 -45.81
N GLN A 88 48.18 70.37 -46.81
CA GLN A 88 48.54 70.89 -48.13
C GLN A 88 48.43 72.42 -48.21
N THR A 89 47.51 73.05 -47.47
CA THR A 89 47.39 74.52 -47.46
C THR A 89 48.39 75.21 -46.53
N ASP A 90 48.86 74.56 -45.45
CA ASP A 90 49.80 75.18 -44.50
C ASP A 90 51.27 75.22 -45.00
N PHE A 91 51.56 74.68 -46.19
CA PHE A 91 52.80 74.96 -46.93
C PHE A 91 52.67 76.14 -47.91
N ASN A 92 51.47 76.68 -48.10
CA ASN A 92 51.18 77.78 -49.02
C ASN A 92 50.45 78.94 -48.31
N THR A 93 51.00 79.41 -47.18
CA THR A 93 50.71 80.76 -46.69
C THR A 93 51.75 81.73 -47.27
N GLY A 94 51.65 81.92 -48.58
CA GLY A 94 52.31 82.97 -49.34
C GLY A 94 51.33 83.39 -50.41
N ALA A 95 50.67 84.53 -50.21
CA ALA A 95 49.71 85.11 -51.13
C ALA A 95 50.41 85.58 -52.42
N VAL A 96 50.82 84.65 -53.29
CA VAL A 96 51.29 84.86 -54.65
C VAL A 96 51.05 83.53 -55.41
N GLN A 97 50.16 83.53 -56.42
CA GLN A 97 49.95 82.45 -57.43
C GLN A 97 48.89 81.35 -57.16
N GLU A 98 47.67 81.65 -56.69
CA GLU A 98 46.56 80.67 -56.79
C GLU A 98 45.95 80.54 -58.21
N GLU A 99 46.27 81.44 -59.14
CA GLU A 99 45.80 81.35 -60.55
C GLU A 99 46.69 80.49 -61.47
N ASN A 100 47.92 80.13 -61.07
CA ASN A 100 48.87 79.44 -61.96
C ASN A 100 48.91 77.90 -61.83
N ILE A 101 48.26 77.32 -60.82
CA ILE A 101 48.29 75.85 -60.59
C ILE A 101 47.06 75.15 -61.21
N HIS A 102 45.94 75.86 -61.42
CA HIS A 102 44.78 75.30 -62.12
C HIS A 102 44.97 75.45 -63.64
N LEU A 103 45.11 74.32 -64.33
CA LEU A 103 44.76 74.29 -65.75
C LEU A 103 43.27 74.65 -65.87
N SER A 104 42.91 75.57 -66.78
CA SER A 104 41.51 75.88 -67.14
C SER A 104 40.76 74.60 -67.50
N GLU A 105 39.42 74.58 -67.46
CA GLU A 105 38.64 73.38 -67.87
C GLU A 105 39.00 72.90 -69.28
N GLU A 106 39.31 73.84 -70.18
CA GLU A 106 39.80 73.59 -71.55
C GLU A 106 41.21 72.98 -71.56
N ASP A 107 42.11 73.52 -70.75
CA ASP A 107 43.48 73.02 -70.60
C ASP A 107 43.51 71.63 -69.93
N HIS A 108 42.62 71.39 -68.95
CA HIS A 108 42.45 70.09 -68.30
C HIS A 108 41.91 69.05 -69.28
N TRP A 109 41.01 69.46 -70.20
CA TRP A 109 40.56 68.60 -71.28
C TRP A 109 41.69 68.24 -72.25
N ILE A 110 42.53 69.22 -72.65
CA ILE A 110 43.72 68.96 -73.46
C ILE A 110 44.70 68.03 -72.71
N TYR A 111 44.89 68.26 -71.41
CA TYR A 111 45.72 67.42 -70.56
C TYR A 111 45.24 65.96 -70.56
N GLN A 112 43.94 65.75 -70.35
CA GLN A 112 43.33 64.43 -70.35
C GLN A 112 43.37 63.77 -71.75
N ALA A 113 43.08 64.53 -72.80
CA ALA A 113 43.12 64.04 -74.18
C ALA A 113 44.52 63.58 -74.60
N VAL A 114 45.57 64.29 -74.15
CA VAL A 114 46.96 63.87 -74.37
C VAL A 114 47.26 62.60 -73.57
N LEU A 115 46.83 62.48 -72.31
CA LEU A 115 47.02 61.25 -71.52
C LEU A 115 46.36 60.02 -72.15
N ASP A 116 45.18 60.20 -72.75
CA ASP A 116 44.40 59.13 -73.38
C ASP A 116 45.03 58.67 -74.72
N GLN A 117 45.81 59.53 -75.39
CA GLN A 117 46.54 59.18 -76.62
C GLN A 117 47.71 58.22 -76.38
N TYR A 118 48.21 58.12 -75.14
CA TYR A 118 49.29 57.20 -74.79
C TYR A 118 48.76 56.00 -74.00
N PRO A 119 48.78 54.77 -74.56
CA PRO A 119 48.37 53.56 -73.83
C PRO A 119 49.20 53.29 -72.57
N GLY A 120 48.58 52.65 -71.57
CA GLY A 120 49.17 52.33 -70.27
C GLY A 120 50.40 51.43 -70.32
N ASP A 121 50.52 50.60 -71.35
CA ASP A 121 51.54 49.54 -71.46
C ASP A 121 52.88 50.05 -72.01
N LEU A 122 52.98 51.33 -72.38
CA LEU A 122 54.19 51.95 -72.91
C LEU A 122 55.25 52.16 -71.81
N THR A 123 56.45 51.63 -72.02
CA THR A 123 57.60 51.89 -71.12
C THR A 123 57.98 53.36 -71.18
N GLY A 124 58.03 54.04 -70.03
CA GLY A 124 58.32 55.48 -69.97
C GLY A 124 57.16 56.37 -70.41
N ARG A 125 55.91 55.85 -70.44
CA ARG A 125 54.67 56.61 -70.73
C ARG A 125 54.65 57.99 -70.08
N ARG A 126 55.01 58.05 -68.79
CA ARG A 126 55.11 59.28 -67.99
C ARG A 126 56.00 60.34 -68.60
N THR A 127 57.16 59.95 -69.09
CA THR A 127 58.09 60.88 -69.73
C THR A 127 57.52 61.38 -71.05
N LEU A 128 56.91 60.48 -71.85
CA LEU A 128 56.39 60.79 -73.18
C LEU A 128 55.21 61.78 -73.17
N TYR A 129 54.22 61.55 -72.29
CA TYR A 129 53.11 62.51 -72.21
C TYR A 129 53.53 63.82 -71.55
N LEU A 130 54.44 63.82 -70.55
CA LEU A 130 54.91 65.07 -69.95
C LEU A 130 55.68 65.93 -70.96
N ASP A 131 56.50 65.30 -71.81
CA ASP A 131 57.18 65.99 -72.91
C ASP A 131 56.20 66.54 -73.95
N MET A 132 55.13 65.80 -74.24
CA MET A 132 54.07 66.24 -75.16
C MET A 132 53.24 67.39 -74.57
N LEU A 133 52.84 67.28 -73.30
CA LEU A 133 52.12 68.33 -72.57
C LEU A 133 52.94 69.62 -72.49
N GLN A 134 54.26 69.52 -72.31
CA GLN A 134 55.13 70.69 -72.30
C GLN A 134 55.19 71.41 -73.66
N ARG A 135 54.92 70.71 -74.78
CA ARG A 135 54.78 71.32 -76.11
C ARG A 135 53.42 72.01 -76.29
N TYR A 136 52.35 71.42 -75.74
CA TYR A 136 51.01 72.02 -75.76
C TYR A 136 50.86 73.19 -74.78
N PHE A 137 51.66 73.22 -73.70
CA PHE A 137 51.68 74.28 -72.71
C PHE A 137 53.07 74.94 -72.61
N PRO A 138 53.49 75.76 -73.60
CA PRO A 138 54.81 76.42 -73.58
C PRO A 138 55.03 77.36 -72.39
N HIS A 139 53.94 77.82 -71.77
CA HIS A 139 53.95 78.77 -70.65
C HIS A 139 53.98 78.10 -69.27
N LYS A 140 53.87 76.76 -69.19
CA LYS A 140 53.81 76.01 -67.92
C LYS A 140 55.08 75.19 -67.72
N SER A 141 55.61 75.16 -66.51
CA SER A 141 56.79 74.36 -66.19
C SER A 141 56.44 72.87 -66.15
N ARG A 142 57.43 72.01 -66.43
CA ARG A 142 57.30 70.55 -66.20
C ARG A 142 56.93 70.26 -64.73
N HIS A 143 57.38 71.09 -63.80
CA HIS A 143 57.03 70.99 -62.39
C HIS A 143 55.52 71.15 -62.18
N ASP A 144 54.93 72.22 -62.72
CA ASP A 144 53.50 72.53 -62.60
C ASP A 144 52.62 71.42 -63.20
N LEU A 145 53.04 70.81 -64.31
CA LEU A 145 52.36 69.66 -64.90
C LEU A 145 52.38 68.42 -64.00
N VAL A 146 53.49 68.18 -63.29
CA VAL A 146 53.61 67.08 -62.31
C VAL A 146 52.83 67.38 -61.03
N GLU A 147 52.72 68.64 -60.62
CA GLU A 147 51.87 69.03 -59.50
C GLU A 147 50.37 68.84 -59.85
N HIS A 148 49.97 69.18 -61.07
CA HIS A 148 48.62 68.91 -61.55
C HIS A 148 48.31 67.40 -61.64
N GLU A 149 49.28 66.56 -62.03
CA GLU A 149 49.16 65.09 -61.97
C GLU A 149 48.82 64.61 -60.55
N LYS A 150 49.60 65.07 -59.55
CA LYS A 150 49.36 64.74 -58.14
C LYS A 150 47.99 65.24 -57.66
N TYR A 151 47.56 66.41 -58.09
CA TYR A 151 46.25 66.95 -57.79
C TYR A 151 45.13 66.07 -58.39
N CYS A 152 45.28 65.64 -59.65
CA CYS A 152 44.32 64.74 -60.30
C CYS A 152 44.21 63.42 -59.54
N ASP A 153 45.33 62.81 -59.15
CA ASP A 153 45.34 61.56 -58.37
C ASP A 153 44.62 61.73 -57.03
N GLN A 154 44.88 62.83 -56.32
CA GLN A 154 44.23 63.13 -55.04
C GLN A 154 42.74 63.41 -55.21
N TYR A 155 42.35 64.14 -56.25
CA TYR A 155 40.95 64.41 -56.57
C TYR A 155 40.20 63.12 -56.93
N HIS A 156 40.77 62.27 -57.78
CA HIS A 156 40.21 60.97 -58.14
C HIS A 156 40.09 60.05 -56.93
N PHE A 157 41.13 59.97 -56.09
CA PHE A 157 41.10 59.23 -54.85
C PHE A 157 39.99 59.74 -53.91
N ALA A 158 39.93 61.04 -53.65
CA ALA A 158 38.91 61.64 -52.78
C ALA A 158 37.49 61.42 -53.32
N ARG A 159 37.30 61.53 -54.65
CA ARG A 159 36.03 61.27 -55.33
C ARG A 159 35.61 59.80 -55.19
N GLU A 160 36.52 58.85 -55.37
CA GLU A 160 36.21 57.43 -55.22
C GLU A 160 35.97 57.05 -53.74
N GLN A 161 36.73 57.60 -52.80
CA GLN A 161 36.46 57.43 -51.37
C GLN A 161 35.08 57.96 -50.98
N ARG A 162 34.68 59.12 -51.49
CA ARG A 162 33.32 59.66 -51.29
C ARG A 162 32.27 58.73 -51.88
N ARG A 163 32.50 58.19 -53.07
CA ARG A 163 31.58 57.23 -53.71
C ARG A 163 31.42 55.96 -52.88
N ILE A 164 32.52 55.37 -52.41
CA ILE A 164 32.52 54.18 -51.54
C ILE A 164 31.79 54.48 -50.23
N LEU A 165 32.05 55.63 -49.59
CA LEU A 165 31.40 56.02 -48.35
C LEU A 165 29.88 56.14 -48.53
N ILE A 166 29.42 56.81 -49.58
CA ILE A 166 27.99 56.95 -49.90
C ILE A 166 27.36 55.59 -50.17
N LYS A 167 28.03 54.72 -50.93
CA LYS A 167 27.56 53.37 -51.21
C LYS A 167 27.43 52.54 -49.93
N ASN A 168 28.45 52.54 -49.09
CA ASN A 168 28.45 51.83 -47.81
C ASN A 168 27.40 52.38 -46.85
N TRP A 169 27.25 53.70 -46.77
CA TRP A 169 26.18 54.33 -45.99
C TRP A 169 24.80 53.86 -46.45
N SER A 170 24.55 53.88 -47.76
CA SER A 170 23.26 53.46 -48.32
C SER A 170 22.97 51.98 -48.04
N LYS A 171 23.99 51.11 -48.08
CA LYS A 171 23.88 49.69 -47.76
C LYS A 171 23.62 49.48 -46.28
N ASN A 172 24.47 50.03 -45.41
CA ASN A 172 24.34 49.87 -43.96
C ASN A 172 23.01 50.41 -43.43
N ARG A 173 22.52 51.53 -43.98
CA ARG A 173 21.20 52.06 -43.64
C ARG A 173 20.08 51.10 -44.03
N LYS A 174 20.13 50.49 -45.21
CA LYS A 174 19.14 49.49 -45.64
C LYS A 174 19.20 48.24 -44.76
N ASP A 175 20.39 47.72 -44.50
CA ASP A 175 20.60 46.53 -43.67
C ASP A 175 20.11 46.79 -42.24
N PHE A 176 20.38 47.98 -41.68
CA PHE A 176 19.88 48.38 -40.36
C PHE A 176 18.36 48.45 -40.32
N ILE A 177 17.73 49.09 -41.32
CA ILE A 177 16.26 49.17 -41.40
C ILE A 177 15.66 47.77 -41.53
N GLN A 178 16.24 46.90 -42.35
CA GLN A 178 15.78 45.52 -42.51
C GLN A 178 15.87 44.73 -41.19
N LYS A 179 16.99 44.85 -40.47
CA LYS A 179 17.15 44.23 -39.15
C LYS A 179 16.13 44.75 -38.15
N ALA A 180 15.93 46.07 -38.08
CA ALA A 180 14.95 46.67 -37.17
C ALA A 180 13.51 46.25 -37.52
N VAL A 181 13.17 46.11 -38.80
CA VAL A 181 11.86 45.61 -39.23
C VAL A 181 11.71 44.14 -38.87
N LEU A 182 12.75 43.32 -39.08
CA LEU A 182 12.73 41.90 -38.73
C LEU A 182 12.51 41.71 -37.22
N THR A 183 13.26 42.41 -36.38
CA THR A 183 13.11 42.30 -34.91
C THR A 183 11.73 42.74 -34.43
N LEU A 184 11.17 43.80 -35.04
CA LEU A 184 9.80 44.23 -34.74
C LEU A 184 8.76 43.20 -35.19
N LEU A 185 8.96 42.55 -36.34
CA LEU A 185 8.08 41.48 -36.81
C LEU A 185 8.15 40.26 -35.89
N GLU A 186 9.35 39.84 -35.48
CA GLU A 186 9.55 38.76 -34.52
C GLU A 186 8.88 39.06 -33.19
N ALA A 187 9.11 40.26 -32.63
CA ALA A 187 8.47 40.70 -31.39
C ALA A 187 6.93 40.79 -31.50
N SER A 188 6.40 41.21 -32.65
CA SER A 188 4.96 41.23 -32.88
C SER A 188 4.38 39.81 -32.99
N ALA A 189 5.12 38.87 -33.58
CA ALA A 189 4.72 37.48 -33.70
C ALA A 189 4.72 36.78 -32.34
N THR A 190 5.74 37.02 -31.50
CA THR A 190 5.79 36.49 -30.14
C THR A 190 4.64 37.06 -29.30
N TYR A 191 4.40 38.38 -29.34
CA TYR A 191 3.26 39.00 -28.65
C TYR A 191 1.91 38.41 -29.07
N ASN A 192 1.68 38.23 -30.38
CA ASN A 192 0.44 37.65 -30.88
C ASN A 192 0.28 36.19 -30.41
N MET A 193 1.35 35.41 -30.44
CA MET A 193 1.34 34.03 -29.96
C MET A 193 1.04 33.97 -28.45
N GLU A 194 1.70 34.79 -27.64
CA GLU A 194 1.41 34.91 -26.21
C GLU A 194 -0.03 35.35 -25.93
N SER A 195 -0.56 36.29 -26.71
CA SER A 195 -1.96 36.71 -26.63
C SER A 195 -2.93 35.55 -26.92
N THR A 196 -2.64 34.72 -27.93
CA THR A 196 -3.45 33.52 -28.21
C THR A 196 -3.38 32.50 -27.08
N LEU A 197 -2.18 32.22 -26.55
CA LEU A 197 -1.99 31.31 -25.41
C LEU A 197 -2.69 31.82 -24.15
N ALA A 198 -2.65 33.12 -23.88
CA ALA A 198 -3.35 33.73 -22.75
C ALA A 198 -4.88 33.57 -22.88
N LYS A 199 -5.43 33.75 -24.09
CA LYS A 199 -6.85 33.51 -24.37
C LYS A 199 -7.22 32.04 -24.15
N ASP A 200 -6.37 31.11 -24.58
CA ASP A 200 -6.63 29.68 -24.41
C ASP A 200 -6.51 29.23 -22.96
N ARG A 201 -5.54 29.75 -22.21
CA ARG A 201 -5.45 29.55 -20.75
C ARG A 201 -6.71 30.04 -20.04
N LYS A 202 -7.24 31.21 -20.42
CA LYS A 202 -8.49 31.73 -19.85
C LYS A 202 -9.68 30.80 -20.16
N LYS A 203 -9.85 30.37 -21.41
CA LYS A 203 -10.90 29.39 -21.77
C LYS A 203 -10.78 28.08 -20.98
N GLN A 204 -9.57 27.59 -20.77
CA GLN A 204 -9.34 26.39 -19.97
C GLN A 204 -9.71 26.60 -18.50
N GLN A 205 -9.39 27.77 -17.93
CA GLN A 205 -9.79 28.13 -16.56
C GLN A 205 -11.31 28.19 -16.42
N ASP A 206 -11.99 28.82 -17.38
CA ASP A 206 -13.46 28.91 -17.40
C ASP A 206 -14.09 27.51 -17.49
N LEU A 207 -13.59 26.64 -18.38
CA LEU A 207 -14.05 25.26 -18.48
C LEU A 207 -13.83 24.47 -17.18
N CYS A 208 -12.67 24.62 -16.55
CA CYS A 208 -12.38 23.98 -15.27
C CYS A 208 -13.30 24.49 -14.16
N ALA A 209 -13.63 25.78 -14.14
CA ALA A 209 -14.59 26.35 -13.19
C ALA A 209 -15.99 25.76 -13.39
N ASP A 210 -16.46 25.65 -14.64
CA ASP A 210 -17.74 25.04 -14.98
C ASP A 210 -17.81 23.57 -14.57
N LEU A 211 -16.75 22.80 -14.87
CA LEU A 211 -16.67 21.40 -14.46
C LEU A 211 -16.63 21.25 -12.94
N LYS A 212 -15.90 22.11 -12.24
CA LYS A 212 -15.86 22.14 -10.77
C LYS A 212 -17.25 22.43 -10.18
N ALA A 213 -17.99 23.38 -10.75
CA ALA A 213 -19.36 23.67 -10.34
C ALA A 213 -20.29 22.46 -10.54
N LYS A 214 -20.21 21.77 -11.69
CA LYS A 214 -20.97 20.54 -11.95
C LYS A 214 -20.62 19.42 -10.96
N VAL A 215 -19.33 19.23 -10.66
CA VAL A 215 -18.87 18.24 -9.68
C VAL A 215 -19.38 18.59 -8.28
N PHE A 216 -19.38 19.87 -7.91
CA PHE A 216 -19.92 20.32 -6.62
C PHE A 216 -21.43 20.04 -6.51
N GLN A 217 -22.20 20.36 -7.54
CA GLN A 217 -23.63 20.03 -7.61
C GLN A 217 -23.87 18.53 -7.51
N TRP A 218 -23.10 17.72 -8.26
CA TRP A 218 -23.21 16.27 -8.20
C TRP A 218 -22.90 15.72 -6.80
N ARG A 219 -21.87 16.23 -6.11
CA ARG A 219 -21.56 15.83 -4.73
C ARG A 219 -22.68 16.19 -3.77
N ALA A 220 -23.25 17.40 -3.87
CA ALA A 220 -24.38 17.81 -3.05
C ALA A 220 -25.59 16.88 -3.26
N HIS A 221 -25.89 16.51 -4.50
CA HIS A 221 -26.95 15.54 -4.80
C HIS A 221 -26.65 14.16 -4.21
N GLN A 222 -25.41 13.67 -4.29
CA GLN A 222 -25.03 12.38 -3.69
C GLN A 222 -25.17 12.39 -2.16
N GLU A 223 -24.77 13.48 -1.50
CA GLU A 223 -24.94 13.64 -0.06
C GLU A 223 -26.41 13.67 0.34
N GLU A 224 -27.25 14.34 -0.45
CA GLU A 224 -28.71 14.38 -0.23
C GLU A 224 -29.35 12.99 -0.41
N VAL A 225 -28.96 12.26 -1.46
CA VAL A 225 -29.40 10.87 -1.68
C VAL A 225 -29.01 9.98 -0.49
N ALA A 226 -27.75 10.03 -0.07
CA ALA A 226 -27.28 9.24 1.07
C ALA A 226 -28.04 9.59 2.37
N ARG A 227 -28.34 10.87 2.59
CA ARG A 227 -29.14 11.31 3.74
C ARG A 227 -30.55 10.71 3.70
N LEU A 228 -31.20 10.74 2.55
CA LEU A 228 -32.54 10.17 2.37
C LEU A 228 -32.54 8.64 2.53
N GLU A 229 -31.54 7.95 1.98
CA GLU A 229 -31.38 6.50 2.15
C GLU A 229 -31.20 6.11 3.62
N MET A 230 -30.39 6.86 4.36
CA MET A 230 -30.20 6.66 5.79
C MET A 230 -31.51 6.85 6.57
N GLU A 231 -32.28 7.90 6.26
CA GLU A 231 -33.57 8.15 6.90
C GLU A 231 -34.61 7.07 6.56
N ILE A 232 -34.65 6.60 5.31
CA ILE A 232 -35.52 5.49 4.90
C ILE A 232 -35.12 4.21 5.64
N SER A 233 -33.82 3.92 5.76
CA SER A 233 -33.31 2.75 6.48
C SER A 233 -33.64 2.80 7.99
N ALA A 234 -33.56 3.98 8.61
CA ALA A 234 -33.92 4.18 10.01
C ALA A 234 -35.42 3.94 10.22
N ARG A 235 -36.27 4.53 9.37
CA ARG A 235 -37.72 4.30 9.40
C ARG A 235 -38.10 2.83 9.19
N ARG A 236 -37.36 2.08 8.38
CA ARG A 236 -37.56 0.63 8.21
C ARG A 236 -37.18 -0.14 9.48
N ARG A 237 -36.01 0.15 10.06
CA ARG A 237 -35.55 -0.49 11.31
C ARG A 237 -36.49 -0.24 12.48
N GLU A 238 -36.98 1.00 12.65
CA GLU A 238 -37.95 1.31 13.71
C GLU A 238 -39.25 0.51 13.56
N LYS A 239 -39.75 0.36 12.33
CA LYS A 239 -40.94 -0.46 12.07
C LYS A 239 -40.69 -1.93 12.41
N GLU A 240 -39.55 -2.48 11.99
CA GLU A 240 -39.15 -3.85 12.31
C GLU A 240 -39.02 -4.06 13.82
N GLU A 241 -38.41 -3.12 14.55
CA GLU A 241 -38.30 -3.17 16.01
C GLU A 241 -39.68 -3.10 16.70
N GLU A 242 -40.60 -2.25 16.23
CA GLU A 242 -41.96 -2.19 16.76
C GLU A 242 -42.75 -3.48 16.50
N GLU A 243 -42.63 -4.05 15.29
CA GLU A 243 -43.19 -5.36 14.97
C GLU A 243 -42.61 -6.47 15.85
N GLU A 244 -41.30 -6.44 16.09
CA GLU A 244 -40.62 -7.40 16.96
C GLU A 244 -41.09 -7.25 18.41
N LYS A 245 -41.23 -6.01 18.92
CA LYS A 245 -41.79 -5.74 20.26
C LYS A 245 -43.22 -6.28 20.37
N LEU A 246 -44.06 -6.04 19.37
CA LEU A 246 -45.43 -6.57 19.32
C LEU A 246 -45.44 -8.10 19.28
N TRP A 247 -44.54 -8.71 18.50
CA TRP A 247 -44.40 -10.16 18.42
C TRP A 247 -43.95 -10.75 19.75
N ARG A 248 -42.92 -10.18 20.39
CA ARG A 248 -42.44 -10.60 21.72
C ARG A 248 -43.56 -10.52 22.76
N LYS A 249 -44.37 -9.47 22.75
CA LYS A 249 -45.55 -9.34 23.64
C LYS A 249 -46.58 -10.46 23.39
N LYS A 250 -46.92 -10.75 22.14
CA LYS A 250 -47.83 -11.85 21.78
C LYS A 250 -47.27 -13.22 22.20
N GLU A 251 -45.96 -13.42 22.04
CA GLU A 251 -45.30 -14.67 22.42
C GLU A 251 -45.27 -14.87 23.93
N LEU A 252 -45.06 -13.80 24.72
CA LEU A 252 -45.19 -13.85 26.18
C LEU A 252 -46.58 -14.28 26.62
N LEU A 253 -47.65 -13.69 26.03
CA LEU A 253 -49.03 -14.08 26.34
C LEU A 253 -49.28 -15.56 26.05
N LYS A 254 -48.85 -16.06 24.88
CA LYS A 254 -48.93 -17.49 24.54
C LYS A 254 -48.18 -18.38 25.55
N ARG A 255 -47.00 -17.95 26.00
CA ARG A 255 -46.20 -18.67 27.00
C ARG A 255 -46.90 -18.70 28.36
N GLU A 256 -47.52 -17.60 28.77
CA GLU A 256 -48.31 -17.55 30.01
C GLU A 256 -49.52 -18.48 29.96
N GLU A 257 -50.26 -18.51 28.85
CA GLU A 257 -51.36 -19.43 28.63
C GLU A 257 -50.89 -20.89 28.71
N LYS A 258 -49.81 -21.25 28.00
CA LYS A 258 -49.19 -22.58 28.09
C LYS A 258 -48.76 -22.91 29.53
N LYS A 259 -48.16 -21.95 30.25
CA LYS A 259 -47.76 -22.13 31.66
C LYS A 259 -48.98 -22.41 32.54
N LYS A 260 -50.11 -21.72 32.34
CA LYS A 260 -51.37 -21.99 33.03
C LYS A 260 -51.88 -23.41 32.74
N GLN A 261 -51.83 -23.87 31.48
CA GLN A 261 -52.21 -25.24 31.10
C GLN A 261 -51.31 -26.29 31.75
N VAL A 262 -49.99 -26.06 31.75
CA VAL A 262 -49.01 -26.94 32.39
C VAL A 262 -49.25 -27.02 33.90
N ARG A 263 -49.50 -25.89 34.58
CA ARG A 263 -49.86 -25.91 36.02
C ARG A 263 -51.12 -26.74 36.28
N LYS A 264 -52.18 -26.57 35.49
CA LYS A 264 -53.41 -27.37 35.62
C LYS A 264 -53.14 -28.86 35.43
N TYR A 265 -52.27 -29.22 34.48
CA TYR A 265 -51.86 -30.60 34.26
C TYR A 265 -51.08 -31.18 35.45
N TRP A 266 -50.10 -30.43 35.99
CA TRP A 266 -49.33 -30.88 37.15
C TRP A 266 -50.18 -31.07 38.40
N VAL A 267 -51.13 -30.18 38.68
CA VAL A 267 -52.08 -30.36 39.79
C VAL A 267 -52.89 -31.64 39.63
N LYS A 268 -53.41 -31.92 38.43
CA LYS A 268 -54.13 -33.18 38.15
C LYS A 268 -53.23 -34.41 38.28
N LYS A 269 -51.97 -34.30 37.88
CA LYS A 269 -50.98 -35.38 37.98
C LYS A 269 -50.64 -35.67 39.45
N GLU A 270 -50.48 -34.63 40.25
CA GLU A 270 -50.24 -34.71 41.69
C GLU A 270 -51.41 -35.38 42.41
N GLN A 271 -52.64 -34.98 42.10
CA GLN A 271 -53.85 -35.62 42.64
C GLN A 271 -53.89 -37.12 42.33
N LYS A 272 -53.58 -37.51 41.09
CA LYS A 272 -53.50 -38.93 40.73
C LYS A 272 -52.39 -39.68 41.47
N TRP A 273 -51.26 -39.01 41.72
CA TRP A 273 -50.17 -39.61 42.48
C TRP A 273 -50.57 -39.84 43.94
N GLN A 274 -51.18 -38.84 44.58
CA GLN A 274 -51.73 -38.96 45.93
C GLN A 274 -52.81 -40.05 46.02
N GLU A 275 -53.71 -40.15 45.04
CA GLU A 275 -54.70 -41.24 44.99
C GLU A 275 -54.06 -42.63 44.90
N MET A 276 -53.01 -42.77 44.07
CA MET A 276 -52.26 -44.03 43.95
C MET A 276 -51.52 -44.35 45.24
N GLU A 277 -50.85 -43.37 45.85
CA GLU A 277 -50.16 -43.52 47.12
C GLU A 277 -51.12 -43.97 48.23
N MET A 278 -52.32 -43.37 48.30
CA MET A 278 -53.36 -43.79 49.24
C MET A 278 -53.83 -45.23 49.00
N ARG A 279 -53.97 -45.66 47.73
CA ARG A 279 -54.31 -47.06 47.40
C ARG A 279 -53.20 -48.02 47.80
N ASP A 280 -51.95 -47.63 47.57
CA ASP A 280 -50.78 -48.45 47.91
C ASP A 280 -50.60 -48.56 49.43
N LEU A 281 -50.82 -47.46 50.18
CA LEU A 281 -50.84 -47.48 51.64
C LEU A 281 -51.94 -48.39 52.20
N GLN A 282 -53.16 -48.31 51.65
CA GLN A 282 -54.25 -49.20 52.02
C GLN A 282 -53.93 -50.67 51.72
N ARG A 283 -53.29 -50.95 50.59
CA ARG A 283 -52.85 -52.31 50.22
C ARG A 283 -51.76 -52.81 51.17
N LEU A 284 -50.80 -51.96 51.51
CA LEU A 284 -49.72 -52.26 52.45
C LEU A 284 -50.28 -52.57 53.83
N GLU A 285 -51.26 -51.81 54.31
CA GLU A 285 -51.92 -52.05 55.60
C GLU A 285 -52.64 -53.40 55.62
N LYS A 286 -53.37 -53.75 54.55
CA LYS A 286 -54.01 -55.07 54.39
C LYS A 286 -52.97 -56.20 54.43
N LEU A 287 -51.86 -56.04 53.72
CA LEU A 287 -50.77 -57.03 53.72
C LEU A 287 -50.12 -57.16 55.11
N LYS A 288 -49.89 -56.05 55.82
CA LYS A 288 -49.38 -56.07 57.19
C LYS A 288 -50.32 -56.82 58.15
N LYS A 289 -51.64 -56.65 58.01
CA LYS A 289 -52.63 -57.40 58.80
C LYS A 289 -52.54 -58.91 58.53
N LEU A 290 -52.49 -59.32 57.27
CA LEU A 290 -52.32 -60.73 56.89
C LEU A 290 -51.00 -61.30 57.43
N MET A 291 -49.90 -60.55 57.33
CA MET A 291 -48.61 -60.96 57.89
C MET A 291 -48.65 -61.09 59.42
N ALA A 292 -49.31 -60.15 60.12
CA ALA A 292 -49.48 -60.20 61.57
C ALA A 292 -50.30 -61.43 61.98
N GLU A 293 -51.42 -61.69 61.31
CA GLU A 293 -52.23 -62.90 61.53
C GLU A 293 -51.43 -64.19 61.31
N GLN A 294 -50.63 -64.24 60.22
CA GLN A 294 -49.77 -65.39 59.94
C GLN A 294 -48.68 -65.56 60.99
N SER A 295 -48.07 -64.46 61.45
CA SER A 295 -47.04 -64.48 62.49
C SER A 295 -47.53 -65.04 63.82
N VAL A 296 -48.80 -64.81 64.18
CA VAL A 296 -49.40 -65.40 65.39
C VAL A 296 -49.51 -66.91 65.24
N LYS A 297 -50.02 -67.38 64.10
CA LYS A 297 -50.14 -68.82 63.79
C LYS A 297 -48.78 -69.51 63.75
N ASP A 298 -47.79 -68.89 63.11
CA ASP A 298 -46.43 -69.43 63.04
C ASP A 298 -45.76 -69.46 64.41
N ARG A 299 -46.01 -68.46 65.28
CA ARG A 299 -45.51 -68.44 66.66
C ARG A 299 -46.02 -69.63 67.48
N GLU A 300 -47.28 -69.99 67.34
CA GLU A 300 -47.87 -71.17 68.01
C GLU A 300 -47.29 -72.47 67.45
N ARG A 301 -47.17 -72.58 66.12
CA ARG A 301 -46.57 -73.75 65.44
C ARG A 301 -45.11 -73.97 65.86
N VAL A 302 -44.32 -72.90 65.97
CA VAL A 302 -42.93 -72.97 66.42
C VAL A 302 -42.84 -73.42 67.87
N LYS A 303 -43.66 -72.86 68.78
CA LYS A 303 -43.73 -73.31 70.19
C LYS A 303 -44.06 -74.81 70.30
N TYR A 304 -45.03 -75.29 69.52
CA TYR A 304 -45.39 -76.71 69.49
C TYR A 304 -44.22 -77.60 69.03
N ARG A 305 -43.51 -77.19 67.97
CA ARG A 305 -42.33 -77.92 67.47
C ARG A 305 -41.17 -77.91 68.47
N GLN A 306 -40.95 -76.80 69.16
CA GLN A 306 -39.94 -76.71 70.22
C GLN A 306 -40.26 -77.71 71.34
N ALA A 307 -41.49 -77.73 71.83
CA ALA A 307 -41.92 -78.68 72.86
C ALA A 307 -41.79 -80.15 72.41
N LEU A 308 -42.06 -80.44 71.12
CA LEU A 308 -41.91 -81.80 70.57
C LEU A 308 -40.43 -82.21 70.48
N LEU A 309 -39.55 -81.30 70.06
CA LEU A 309 -38.10 -81.54 70.01
C LEU A 309 -37.53 -81.76 71.41
N GLU A 310 -37.96 -80.96 72.39
CA GLU A 310 -37.57 -81.13 73.79
C GLU A 310 -37.96 -82.51 74.31
N LYS A 311 -39.19 -82.98 74.03
CA LYS A 311 -39.63 -84.34 74.40
C LYS A 311 -38.75 -85.43 73.78
N ARG A 312 -38.48 -85.36 72.47
CA ARG A 312 -37.60 -86.34 71.79
C ARG A 312 -36.18 -86.33 72.34
N LEU A 313 -35.66 -85.16 72.68
CA LEU A 313 -34.33 -85.03 73.26
C LEU A 313 -34.26 -85.65 74.66
N MET A 314 -35.31 -85.51 75.46
CA MET A 314 -35.41 -86.17 76.76
C MET A 314 -35.51 -87.69 76.60
N GLU A 315 -36.35 -88.18 75.69
CA GLU A 315 -36.46 -89.63 75.38
C GLU A 315 -35.14 -90.22 74.88
N GLN A 316 -34.42 -89.53 74.00
CA GLN A 316 -33.10 -89.96 73.52
C GLN A 316 -32.06 -90.01 74.64
N LYS A 317 -32.05 -89.03 75.56
CA LYS A 317 -31.16 -89.04 76.73
C LYS A 317 -31.45 -90.24 77.64
N GLU A 318 -32.72 -90.58 77.84
CA GLU A 318 -33.10 -91.77 78.63
C GLU A 318 -32.66 -93.08 77.98
N VAL A 319 -32.80 -93.20 76.66
CA VAL A 319 -32.33 -94.38 75.90
C VAL A 319 -30.81 -94.49 75.96
N ALA A 320 -30.09 -93.39 75.71
CA ALA A 320 -28.63 -93.36 75.76
C ALA A 320 -28.08 -93.74 77.14
N LEU A 321 -28.74 -93.33 78.23
CA LEU A 321 -28.37 -93.74 79.58
C LEU A 321 -28.53 -95.25 79.80
N ARG A 322 -29.59 -95.87 79.24
CA ARG A 322 -29.81 -97.33 79.32
C ARG A 322 -28.79 -98.11 78.50
N GLU A 323 -28.49 -97.65 77.29
CA GLU A 323 -27.49 -98.26 76.41
C GLU A 323 -26.09 -98.16 77.01
N ALA A 324 -25.69 -96.99 77.52
CA ALA A 324 -24.40 -96.82 78.19
C ALA A 324 -24.23 -97.74 79.40
N HIS A 325 -25.31 -97.98 80.17
CA HIS A 325 -25.28 -98.95 81.26
C HIS A 325 -25.08 -100.39 80.75
N GLN A 326 -25.77 -100.78 79.67
CA GLN A 326 -25.66 -102.11 79.08
C GLN A 326 -24.28 -102.35 78.43
N ASP A 327 -23.75 -101.36 77.71
CA ASP A 327 -22.43 -101.41 77.10
C ASP A 327 -21.33 -101.45 78.15
N GLY A 328 -21.46 -100.69 79.24
CA GLY A 328 -20.54 -100.78 80.38
C GLY A 328 -20.48 -102.18 80.99
N GLU A 329 -21.62 -102.89 81.06
CA GLU A 329 -21.61 -104.31 81.47
C GLU A 329 -20.99 -105.22 80.41
N ARG A 330 -21.23 -104.96 79.13
CA ARG A 330 -20.69 -105.74 78.00
C ARG A 330 -19.18 -105.60 77.88
N GLU A 331 -18.65 -104.38 78.05
CA GLU A 331 -17.22 -104.10 78.07
C GLU A 331 -16.54 -104.82 79.22
N ARG A 332 -17.11 -104.82 80.44
CA ARG A 332 -16.56 -105.61 81.56
C ARG A 332 -16.46 -107.10 81.24
N ARG A 333 -17.43 -107.66 80.50
CA ARG A 333 -17.39 -109.06 80.04
C ARG A 333 -16.33 -109.28 78.95
N LEU A 334 -16.18 -108.34 78.01
CA LEU A 334 -15.17 -108.42 76.94
C LEU A 334 -13.74 -108.20 77.45
N GLU A 335 -13.54 -107.30 78.42
CA GLU A 335 -12.24 -107.04 79.04
C GLU A 335 -11.70 -108.28 79.78
N ALA A 336 -12.60 -109.02 80.45
CA ALA A 336 -12.27 -110.30 81.08
C ALA A 336 -11.81 -111.35 80.04
N LEU A 337 -12.46 -111.39 78.86
CA LEU A 337 -12.06 -112.27 77.76
C LEU A 337 -10.75 -111.81 77.09
N ARG A 338 -10.54 -110.51 76.92
CA ARG A 338 -9.30 -109.94 76.35
C ARG A 338 -8.07 -110.24 77.19
N LYS A 339 -8.20 -110.27 78.53
CA LYS A 339 -7.12 -110.71 79.43
C LYS A 339 -6.75 -112.19 79.26
N GLN A 340 -7.63 -113.03 78.72
CA GLN A 340 -7.38 -114.47 78.53
C GLN A 340 -6.73 -114.82 77.17
N VAL A 341 -6.85 -113.96 76.15
CA VAL A 341 -6.46 -114.28 74.75
C VAL A 341 -5.36 -113.36 74.20
N ALA A 342 -4.75 -112.50 75.02
CA ALA A 342 -3.75 -111.55 74.55
C ALA A 342 -2.44 -112.23 74.12
N VAL A 343 -2.20 -112.30 72.80
CA VAL A 343 -0.92 -112.67 72.17
C VAL A 343 -0.18 -111.39 71.79
N VAL A 344 1.06 -111.25 72.27
CA VAL A 344 1.93 -110.10 72.01
C VAL A 344 2.75 -110.36 70.75
N ALA A 345 2.60 -109.52 69.73
CA ALA A 345 3.47 -109.49 68.55
C ALA A 345 4.07 -108.09 68.40
N GLU A 346 5.37 -108.02 68.11
CA GLU A 346 6.16 -106.78 68.13
C GLU A 346 6.02 -105.94 66.84
N PHE A 347 6.21 -104.63 67.00
CA PHE A 347 5.92 -103.58 66.01
C PHE A 347 7.16 -103.26 65.15
N ASP A 348 7.06 -103.32 63.81
CA ASP A 348 8.16 -102.98 62.88
C ASP A 348 7.91 -101.61 62.18
N PRO A 349 8.68 -100.55 62.52
CA PRO A 349 8.43 -99.17 62.05
C PRO A 349 8.79 -98.90 60.58
N ILE A 350 9.56 -99.76 59.91
CA ILE A 350 10.11 -99.45 58.57
C ILE A 350 9.08 -99.73 57.47
N ARG A 351 8.20 -100.72 57.66
CA ARG A 351 7.11 -101.04 56.72
C ARG A 351 5.98 -100.01 56.71
N MET A 352 5.88 -99.19 57.76
CA MET A 352 4.86 -98.14 57.89
C MET A 352 5.23 -96.85 57.13
N MET A 353 6.52 -96.65 56.83
CA MET A 353 7.06 -95.39 56.27
C MET A 353 7.50 -95.51 54.80
N SER A 354 7.39 -96.69 54.16
CA SER A 354 7.81 -96.87 52.77
C SER A 354 6.70 -96.50 51.77
N ASP A 355 7.05 -95.72 50.74
CA ASP A 355 6.14 -95.39 49.64
C ASP A 355 5.58 -96.63 48.93
N THR A 356 4.26 -96.64 48.75
CA THR A 356 3.56 -97.72 48.06
C THR A 356 3.74 -97.62 46.54
N ILE A 357 3.61 -98.76 45.86
CA ILE A 357 3.81 -98.94 44.40
C ILE A 357 2.99 -97.93 43.56
N ALA A 358 1.86 -97.43 44.08
CA ALA A 358 1.01 -96.44 43.43
C ALA A 358 1.62 -95.02 43.34
N SER A 359 2.58 -94.66 44.20
CA SER A 359 3.23 -93.33 44.22
C SER A 359 4.31 -93.19 43.13
N LYS A 360 5.05 -94.28 42.83
CA LYS A 360 6.13 -94.29 41.81
C LYS A 360 5.63 -94.24 40.36
N ALA A 361 4.37 -94.59 40.11
CA ALA A 361 3.78 -94.59 38.76
C ALA A 361 3.39 -93.20 38.23
N LYS A 362 3.42 -92.14 39.05
CA LYS A 362 2.97 -90.79 38.68
C LYS A 362 4.08 -89.83 38.19
N MET A 363 5.35 -90.22 38.23
CA MET A 363 6.51 -89.34 37.99
C MET A 363 7.33 -89.66 36.72
N GLY A 364 6.79 -90.40 35.75
CA GLY A 364 7.64 -90.97 34.68
C GLY A 364 7.04 -91.19 33.29
N ILE A 365 6.26 -90.25 32.73
CA ILE A 365 6.06 -90.20 31.27
C ILE A 365 6.08 -88.74 30.80
N ASP A 366 7.16 -88.40 30.09
CA ASP A 366 7.43 -87.14 29.39
C ASP A 366 7.32 -87.37 27.87
N MET A 367 6.93 -86.30 27.14
CA MET A 367 7.09 -86.05 25.67
C MET A 367 6.04 -86.74 24.75
N GLU A 368 5.36 -86.12 23.78
CA GLU A 368 5.65 -84.92 22.96
C GLU A 368 4.32 -84.45 22.30
N GLU A 369 3.75 -83.35 22.79
CA GLU A 369 2.97 -82.36 22.03
C GLU A 369 2.79 -81.19 22.98
N GLU A 370 3.81 -80.34 23.08
CA GLU A 370 3.65 -79.04 23.72
C GLU A 370 2.61 -78.25 22.94
N PHE A 371 1.36 -78.33 23.39
CA PHE A 371 0.37 -77.31 23.10
C PHE A 371 0.91 -76.02 23.71
N ILE A 372 1.66 -75.24 22.91
CA ILE A 372 2.11 -73.91 23.30
C ILE A 372 0.82 -73.11 23.50
N LEU A 373 0.37 -73.01 24.74
CA LEU A 373 -0.73 -72.16 25.13
C LEU A 373 -0.23 -70.73 24.93
N GLN A 374 -0.45 -70.20 23.73
CA GLN A 374 0.09 -68.92 23.30
C GLN A 374 -0.48 -67.84 24.21
N LYS A 375 0.38 -67.32 25.09
CA LYS A 375 0.02 -66.29 26.05
C LYS A 375 -0.48 -65.05 25.30
N PRO A 376 -1.71 -64.57 25.56
CA PRO A 376 -2.19 -63.34 24.94
C PRO A 376 -1.30 -62.16 25.34
N LEU A 377 -1.00 -61.27 24.39
CA LEU A 377 -0.17 -60.08 24.58
C LEU A 377 -0.82 -59.07 25.55
N PHE A 378 -2.14 -59.13 25.75
CA PHE A 378 -2.91 -58.26 26.63
C PHE A 378 -3.75 -59.08 27.62
N THR A 379 -3.89 -58.58 28.85
CA THR A 379 -4.79 -59.18 29.86
C THR A 379 -6.24 -58.79 29.58
N LEU A 380 -7.07 -59.79 29.24
CA LEU A 380 -8.51 -59.61 28.98
C LEU A 380 -9.32 -59.91 30.25
N HIS A 381 -10.18 -58.98 30.65
CA HIS A 381 -11.07 -59.11 31.80
C HIS A 381 -12.53 -59.22 31.34
N THR A 382 -12.80 -60.19 30.46
CA THR A 382 -14.09 -60.38 29.79
C THR A 382 -14.62 -61.79 30.04
N TYR A 383 -15.95 -61.92 30.13
CA TYR A 383 -16.62 -63.20 30.45
C TYR A 383 -17.33 -63.83 29.24
N ASN A 384 -17.34 -63.16 28.07
CA ASN A 384 -18.07 -63.58 26.87
C ASN A 384 -17.22 -63.45 25.60
N GLU A 385 -17.29 -64.45 24.71
CA GLU A 385 -16.60 -64.51 23.42
C GLU A 385 -16.90 -63.31 22.52
N GLN A 386 -18.15 -62.84 22.48
CA GLN A 386 -18.51 -61.67 21.67
C GLN A 386 -17.79 -60.40 22.13
N GLN A 387 -17.50 -60.29 23.43
CA GLN A 387 -16.76 -59.16 24.02
C GLN A 387 -15.25 -59.27 23.74
N ILE A 388 -14.73 -60.49 23.59
CA ILE A 388 -13.34 -60.76 23.24
C ILE A 388 -13.09 -60.32 21.79
N ILE A 389 -13.96 -60.71 20.86
CA ILE A 389 -13.84 -60.37 19.43
C ILE A 389 -14.05 -58.87 19.16
N SER A 390 -14.82 -58.18 20.00
CA SER A 390 -15.06 -56.74 19.84
C SER A 390 -13.84 -55.86 20.17
N ASP A 391 -12.85 -56.35 20.93
CA ASP A 391 -11.68 -55.53 21.30
C ASP A 391 -10.79 -55.28 20.06
N PRO A 392 -10.57 -54.00 19.68
CA PRO A 392 -9.75 -53.66 18.52
C PRO A 392 -8.30 -54.14 18.65
N ARG A 393 -7.76 -54.27 19.87
CA ARG A 393 -6.38 -54.72 20.11
C ARG A 393 -6.20 -56.18 19.71
N LEU A 394 -7.17 -57.02 20.09
CA LEU A 394 -7.13 -58.45 19.77
C LEU A 394 -7.34 -58.69 18.28
N ARG A 395 -8.28 -57.98 17.65
CA ARG A 395 -8.50 -58.08 16.19
C ARG A 395 -7.25 -57.69 15.41
N PHE A 396 -6.57 -56.63 15.84
CA PHE A 396 -5.34 -56.19 15.19
C PHE A 396 -4.18 -57.19 15.42
N GLU A 397 -4.07 -57.77 16.61
CA GLU A 397 -3.07 -58.82 16.91
C GLU A 397 -3.30 -60.07 16.05
N ILE A 398 -4.54 -60.55 15.96
CA ILE A 398 -4.92 -61.70 15.12
C ILE A 398 -4.58 -61.40 13.66
N ALA A 399 -4.97 -60.22 13.14
CA ALA A 399 -4.66 -59.83 11.76
C ALA A 399 -3.15 -59.76 11.47
N LEU A 400 -2.35 -59.23 12.41
CA LEU A 400 -0.89 -59.20 12.28
C LEU A 400 -0.28 -60.61 12.31
N ARG A 401 -0.88 -61.54 13.07
CA ARG A 401 -0.43 -62.92 13.16
C ARG A 401 -0.80 -63.72 11.91
N GLU A 402 -2.01 -63.57 11.39
CA GLU A 402 -2.44 -64.14 10.11
C GLU A 402 -1.57 -63.64 8.95
N ALA A 403 -1.16 -62.37 8.98
CA ALA A 403 -0.22 -61.81 8.01
C ALA A 403 1.26 -62.19 8.27
N GLY A 404 1.58 -62.91 9.36
CA GLY A 404 2.95 -63.27 9.74
C GLY A 404 3.83 -62.09 10.18
N LEU A 405 3.25 -60.92 10.45
CA LEU A 405 3.94 -59.66 10.76
C LEU A 405 4.08 -59.38 12.27
N ASN A 406 3.64 -60.29 13.14
CA ASN A 406 3.62 -60.13 14.59
C ASN A 406 4.99 -59.85 15.24
N LYS A 407 6.10 -60.30 14.63
CA LYS A 407 7.48 -60.07 15.13
C LYS A 407 8.17 -58.82 14.56
N THR A 408 7.52 -58.10 13.64
CA THR A 408 8.11 -56.92 12.99
C THR A 408 8.23 -55.74 13.94
N LEU A 409 9.18 -54.82 13.66
CA LEU A 409 9.32 -53.57 14.42
C LEU A 409 8.04 -52.73 14.37
N TYR A 410 7.33 -52.75 13.24
CA TYR A 410 6.04 -52.09 13.06
C TYR A 410 4.97 -52.59 14.05
N ALA A 411 4.84 -53.92 14.22
CA ALA A 411 3.92 -54.48 15.19
C ALA A 411 4.27 -54.08 16.63
N LYS A 412 5.57 -54.05 16.97
CA LYS A 412 6.05 -53.63 18.31
C LYS A 412 5.76 -52.16 18.61
N GLU A 413 5.78 -51.28 17.61
CA GLU A 413 5.48 -49.86 17.79
C GLU A 413 3.99 -49.54 17.85
N ILE A 414 3.15 -50.29 17.12
CA ILE A 414 1.72 -49.99 16.99
C ILE A 414 0.89 -50.66 18.09
N LEU A 415 1.19 -51.90 18.49
CA LEU A 415 0.40 -52.64 19.48
C LEU A 415 0.21 -51.90 20.82
N PRO A 416 1.22 -51.19 21.39
CA PRO A 416 1.03 -50.41 22.61
C PRO A 416 0.18 -49.15 22.45
N LYS A 417 0.04 -48.63 21.22
CA LYS A 417 -0.68 -47.37 20.94
C LYS A 417 -2.18 -47.55 20.75
N ILE A 418 -2.66 -48.79 20.63
CA ILE A 418 -4.09 -49.09 20.45
C ILE A 418 -4.77 -49.12 21.82
N ASN A 419 -5.76 -48.25 22.02
CA ASN A 419 -6.52 -48.19 23.26
C ASN A 419 -7.64 -49.27 23.30
N PRO A 420 -7.99 -49.78 24.50
CA PRO A 420 -9.18 -50.62 24.68
C PRO A 420 -10.47 -49.89 24.27
N GLN A 421 -11.49 -50.65 23.86
CA GLN A 421 -12.83 -50.10 23.54
C GLN A 421 -13.48 -49.38 24.74
N LYS A 422 -13.17 -49.81 25.96
CA LYS A 422 -13.52 -49.11 27.19
C LYS A 422 -12.26 -48.93 28.03
N PRO A 423 -11.88 -47.71 28.43
CA PRO A 423 -10.79 -47.54 29.37
C PRO A 423 -11.13 -48.23 30.69
N PRO A 424 -10.12 -48.74 31.42
CA PRO A 424 -10.33 -49.24 32.77
C PRO A 424 -10.98 -48.13 33.62
N ARG A 425 -11.81 -48.54 34.59
CA ARG A 425 -12.44 -47.56 35.50
C ARG A 425 -11.34 -46.84 36.29
N LYS A 426 -11.57 -45.56 36.63
CA LYS A 426 -10.58 -44.67 37.27
C LYS A 426 -9.98 -45.21 38.57
N ASP A 427 -10.71 -46.07 39.28
CA ASP A 427 -10.31 -46.75 40.51
C ASP A 427 -9.31 -47.91 40.29
N MET A 428 -9.15 -48.37 39.05
CA MET A 428 -8.23 -49.45 38.67
C MET A 428 -6.96 -48.96 37.96
N GLU A 429 -6.78 -47.65 37.76
CA GLU A 429 -5.53 -47.11 37.21
C GLU A 429 -4.40 -47.20 38.24
N SER A 430 -3.46 -48.14 38.06
CA SER A 430 -2.27 -48.22 38.90
C SER A 430 -1.32 -47.05 38.59
N THR A 431 -1.07 -46.17 39.54
CA THR A 431 -0.09 -45.08 39.43
C THR A 431 1.36 -45.55 39.49
N VAL A 432 1.60 -46.83 39.76
CA VAL A 432 2.92 -47.43 40.05
C VAL A 432 3.90 -47.43 38.86
N PHE A 433 3.43 -47.27 37.62
CA PHE A 433 4.28 -47.39 36.42
C PHE A 433 4.22 -46.18 35.45
N LYS A 434 3.82 -45.00 35.91
CA LYS A 434 4.01 -43.76 35.13
C LYS A 434 5.40 -43.17 35.46
N ILE A 435 6.41 -43.46 34.63
CA ILE A 435 7.68 -42.71 34.56
C ILE A 435 7.56 -41.69 33.45
#